data_AF-A0A923AI65-F1
#
_entry.id   AF-A0A923AI65-F1
#
_cell.length_a   1.000
_cell.length_b   1.000
_cell.length_c   1.000
_cell.angle_alpha   90.00
_cell.angle_beta   90.00
_cell.angle_gamma   90.00
#
_symmetry.space_group_name_H-M   'P 1'
#
loop_
_entity.id
_entity.type
_entity.pdbx_description
1 polymer ?
#
loop_
_entity_poly.entity_id
_entity_poly.type
_entity_poly.pdbx_seq_one_letter_code
_entity_poly.pdbx_strand_id
1 'polypeptide(L)'
;MTMSEPTISWDDILEVGQGGPGCGQLFINGKQPKGAFRYLPPALYHDGHVYASTFVPGGFVVAEIDPGTLVRRAVTERLPYARLAAIEGEEIVYYDHFEGDSVSRVAVSRPKPLMARLFRRR
;
A
#
# COMPACT_ATOMS: atom_id res chain seq x y z
N MET A 1 -1.78 -17.72 22.27
CA MET A 1 -1.67 -17.90 20.80
C MET A 1 -1.00 -16.66 20.25
N THR A 2 0.26 -16.75 19.85
CA THR A 2 0.93 -15.67 19.14
C THR A 2 0.29 -15.55 17.75
N MET A 3 -0.46 -14.48 17.51
CA MET A 3 -0.90 -14.15 16.16
C MET A 3 0.36 -13.83 15.38
N SER A 4 0.80 -14.75 14.51
CA SER A 4 1.85 -14.47 13.54
C SER A 4 1.35 -13.38 12.60
N GLU A 5 2.20 -12.39 12.32
CA GLU A 5 1.88 -11.37 11.33
C GLU A 5 1.53 -12.06 9.99
N PRO A 6 0.48 -11.60 9.29
CA PRO A 6 0.07 -12.22 8.04
C PRO A 6 1.19 -12.17 7.01
N THR A 7 1.41 -13.31 6.34
CA THR A 7 2.44 -13.45 5.31
C THR A 7 1.96 -12.83 4.00
N ILE A 8 2.74 -11.90 3.45
CA ILE A 8 2.54 -11.33 2.11
C ILE A 8 3.43 -12.13 1.13
N SER A 9 2.83 -12.72 0.09
CA SER A 9 3.56 -13.47 -0.95
C SER A 9 3.67 -12.68 -2.25
N TRP A 10 4.83 -12.78 -2.91
CA TRP A 10 5.16 -12.16 -4.19
C TRP A 10 5.55 -13.24 -5.18
N ASP A 11 4.56 -14.01 -5.63
CA ASP A 11 4.83 -15.17 -6.50
C ASP A 11 5.12 -14.77 -7.96
N ASP A 12 4.81 -13.51 -8.35
CA ASP A 12 5.14 -12.94 -9.67
C ASP A 12 6.05 -11.71 -9.50
N ILE A 13 7.36 -11.92 -9.61
CA ILE A 13 8.39 -10.89 -9.43
C ILE A 13 8.48 -10.00 -10.68
N LEU A 14 8.56 -8.68 -10.44
CA LEU A 14 8.89 -7.59 -11.37
C LEU A 14 9.54 -8.06 -12.69
N GLU A 15 8.88 -7.80 -13.83
CA GLU A 15 9.51 -7.93 -15.14
C GLU A 15 10.21 -6.61 -15.49
N VAL A 16 11.52 -6.62 -15.75
CA VAL A 16 12.21 -5.47 -16.37
C VAL A 16 12.24 -5.72 -17.87
N GLY A 17 11.33 -5.08 -18.60
CA GLY A 17 11.35 -5.07 -20.07
C GLY A 17 12.24 -3.94 -20.60
N GLN A 18 12.47 -3.90 -21.92
CA GLN A 18 13.20 -2.81 -22.60
C GLN A 18 12.56 -1.40 -22.41
N GLY A 19 11.40 -1.30 -21.76
CA GLY A 19 10.69 -0.06 -21.43
C GLY A 19 10.70 0.36 -19.95
N GLY A 20 11.49 -0.28 -19.07
CA GLY A 20 11.62 0.09 -17.66
C GLY A 20 11.02 -0.91 -16.66
N PRO A 21 10.89 -0.54 -15.36
CA PRO A 21 10.47 -1.46 -14.32
C PRO A 21 8.98 -1.84 -14.44
N GLY A 22 8.70 -3.13 -14.66
CA GLY A 22 7.36 -3.68 -14.70
C GLY A 22 6.86 -4.06 -13.31
N CYS A 23 5.68 -3.55 -12.95
CA CYS A 23 5.04 -3.79 -11.66
C CYS A 23 4.50 -5.24 -11.55
N GLY A 24 4.60 -5.87 -10.38
CA GLY A 24 4.23 -7.27 -10.11
C GLY A 24 2.80 -7.48 -9.62
N GLN A 25 2.47 -8.73 -9.27
CA GLN A 25 1.20 -9.09 -8.61
C GLN A 25 1.37 -9.14 -7.08
N LEU A 26 0.32 -8.77 -6.35
CA LEU A 26 0.27 -8.84 -4.88
C LEU A 26 -0.80 -9.84 -4.47
N PHE A 27 -0.43 -10.81 -3.63
CA PHE A 27 -1.36 -11.74 -3.01
C PHE A 27 -1.42 -11.54 -1.49
N ILE A 28 -2.63 -11.36 -0.98
CA ILE A 28 -2.94 -11.28 0.45
C ILE A 28 -3.81 -12.49 0.76
N ASN A 29 -3.30 -13.41 1.59
CA ASN A 29 -3.99 -14.66 1.92
C ASN A 29 -4.43 -15.47 0.68
N GLY A 30 -3.54 -15.57 -0.32
CA GLY A 30 -3.78 -16.31 -1.57
C GLY A 30 -4.76 -15.65 -2.54
N LYS A 31 -5.16 -14.39 -2.30
CA LYS A 31 -6.09 -13.63 -3.17
C LYS A 31 -5.49 -12.30 -3.58
N GLN A 32 -5.83 -11.83 -4.77
CA GLN A 32 -5.42 -10.51 -5.25
C GLN A 32 -6.40 -9.41 -4.78
N PRO A 33 -5.89 -8.19 -4.52
CA PRO A 33 -6.74 -7.00 -4.39
C PRO A 33 -7.65 -6.80 -5.60
N LYS A 34 -8.86 -6.27 -5.36
CA LYS A 34 -9.85 -6.04 -6.44
C LYS A 34 -9.32 -5.01 -7.43
N GLY A 35 -9.50 -5.23 -8.74
CA GLY A 35 -9.25 -4.23 -9.79
C GLY A 35 -8.03 -4.46 -10.70
N ALA A 36 -7.43 -5.67 -10.68
CA ALA A 36 -6.35 -6.07 -11.59
C ALA A 36 -5.15 -5.08 -11.62
N PHE A 37 -4.76 -4.60 -10.45
CA PHE A 37 -3.67 -3.63 -10.31
C PHE A 37 -2.30 -4.31 -10.29
N ARG A 38 -1.29 -3.51 -10.61
CA ARG A 38 0.10 -3.90 -10.47
C ARG A 38 0.76 -3.14 -9.33
N TYR A 39 1.69 -3.81 -8.64
CA TYR A 39 2.30 -3.31 -7.41
C TYR A 39 3.82 -3.32 -7.50
N LEU A 40 4.45 -2.33 -6.85
CA LEU A 40 5.89 -2.33 -6.63
C LEU A 40 6.17 -2.87 -5.22
N PRO A 41 7.17 -3.75 -5.04
CA PRO A 41 7.63 -4.13 -3.73
C PRO A 41 8.40 -2.97 -3.06
N PRO A 42 8.48 -2.97 -1.72
CA PRO A 42 7.78 -3.86 -0.80
C PRO A 42 6.29 -3.53 -0.66
N ALA A 43 5.54 -4.51 -0.16
CA ALA A 43 4.27 -4.25 0.51
C ALA A 43 4.51 -4.47 2.00
N LEU A 44 3.96 -3.59 2.83
CA LEU A 44 4.19 -3.57 4.26
C LEU A 44 2.88 -3.80 4.99
N TYR A 45 2.88 -4.75 5.92
CA TYR A 45 1.75 -4.91 6.84
C TYR A 45 1.95 -3.98 8.04
N HIS A 46 0.96 -3.15 8.33
CA HIS A 46 1.01 -2.23 9.45
C HIS A 46 -0.39 -1.94 9.97
N ASP A 47 -0.58 -2.07 11.28
CA ASP A 47 -1.84 -1.84 12.01
C ASP A 47 -3.09 -2.36 11.29
N GLY A 48 -3.10 -3.66 11.01
CA GLY A 48 -4.26 -4.33 10.41
C GLY A 48 -4.39 -4.20 8.90
N HIS A 49 -3.55 -3.39 8.24
CA HIS A 49 -3.68 -3.07 6.82
C HIS A 49 -2.41 -3.42 6.04
N VAL A 50 -2.56 -3.62 4.73
CA VAL A 50 -1.43 -3.78 3.80
C VAL A 50 -1.24 -2.47 3.04
N TYR A 51 -0.01 -1.98 3.01
CA TYR A 51 0.38 -0.80 2.24
C TYR A 51 1.25 -1.23 1.07
N ALA A 52 1.00 -0.67 -0.10
CA ALA A 52 1.79 -0.96 -1.29
C ALA A 52 1.77 0.21 -2.28
N SER A 53 2.88 0.37 -2.98
CA SER A 53 2.93 1.22 -4.17
C SER A 53 2.23 0.53 -5.34
N THR A 54 1.36 1.26 -6.03
CA THR A 54 0.59 0.71 -7.16
C THR A 54 0.55 1.67 -8.34
N PHE A 55 0.63 1.09 -9.53
CA PHE A 55 0.48 1.84 -10.78
C PHE A 55 -0.99 2.20 -11.03
N VAL A 56 -1.21 3.44 -11.46
CA VAL A 56 -2.50 3.97 -11.92
C VAL A 56 -2.31 4.70 -13.25
N PRO A 57 -3.36 4.89 -14.06
CA PRO A 57 -3.24 5.67 -15.28
C PRO A 57 -2.60 7.05 -15.02
N GLY A 58 -1.42 7.26 -15.61
CA GLY A 58 -0.66 8.50 -15.48
C GLY A 58 0.23 8.63 -14.23
N GLY A 59 0.53 7.54 -13.51
CA GLY A 59 1.54 7.58 -12.45
C GLY A 59 1.41 6.47 -11.40
N PHE A 60 1.78 6.79 -10.17
CA PHE A 60 1.78 5.91 -9.02
C PHE A 60 1.01 6.52 -7.87
N VAL A 61 0.50 5.67 -6.99
CA VAL A 61 0.03 6.05 -5.66
C VAL A 61 0.56 5.06 -4.64
N VAL A 62 0.73 5.50 -3.40
CA VAL A 62 0.77 4.57 -2.27
C VAL A 62 -0.66 4.30 -1.83
N ALA A 63 -1.03 3.03 -1.77
CA ALA A 63 -2.36 2.59 -1.40
C ALA A 63 -2.34 1.79 -0.10
N GLU A 64 -3.37 1.99 0.69
CA GLU A 64 -3.78 1.14 1.80
C GLU A 64 -4.78 0.11 1.29
N ILE A 65 -4.66 -1.13 1.73
CA ILE A 65 -5.48 -2.26 1.31
C ILE A 65 -5.98 -2.96 2.56
N ASP A 66 -7.30 -3.08 2.69
CA ASP A 66 -7.93 -3.87 3.75
C ASP A 66 -7.76 -5.37 3.40
N PRO A 67 -7.10 -6.17 4.24
CA PRO A 67 -6.80 -7.57 3.92
C PRO A 67 -8.02 -8.50 3.99
N GLY A 68 -9.14 -8.07 4.59
CA GLY A 68 -10.38 -8.85 4.68
C GLY A 68 -11.30 -8.65 3.47
N THR A 69 -11.41 -7.41 3.01
CA THR A 69 -12.29 -6.99 1.90
C THR A 69 -11.57 -6.90 0.56
N LEU A 70 -10.23 -6.82 0.60
CA LEU A 70 -9.34 -6.64 -0.55
C LEU A 70 -9.63 -5.35 -1.34
N VAL A 71 -10.22 -4.36 -0.66
CA VAL A 71 -10.50 -3.03 -1.20
C VAL A 71 -9.32 -2.12 -0.90
N ARG A 72 -8.91 -1.34 -1.90
CA ARG A 72 -7.84 -0.35 -1.76
C ARG A 72 -8.38 1.07 -1.58
N ARG A 73 -7.57 1.90 -0.93
CA ARG A 73 -7.74 3.35 -0.82
C ARG A 73 -6.39 4.03 -1.08
N ALA A 74 -6.37 5.03 -1.97
CA ALA A 74 -5.15 5.81 -2.17
C ALA A 74 -4.88 6.68 -0.93
N VAL A 75 -3.63 6.69 -0.47
CA VAL A 75 -3.18 7.50 0.68
C VAL A 75 -2.42 8.73 0.21
N THR A 76 -1.75 8.63 -0.94
CA THR A 76 -1.15 9.78 -1.63
C THR A 76 -2.08 10.27 -2.74
N GLU A 77 -1.86 11.51 -3.16
CA GLU A 77 -2.25 11.93 -4.50
C GLU A 77 -1.50 11.12 -5.57
N ARG A 78 -1.88 11.29 -6.84
CA ARG A 78 -1.17 10.68 -7.97
C ARG A 78 0.19 11.35 -8.14
N LEU A 79 1.23 10.53 -8.13
CA LEU A 79 2.63 10.95 -8.23
C LEU A 79 3.27 10.42 -9.51
N PRO A 80 4.29 11.10 -10.07
CA PRO A 80 5.05 10.58 -11.21
C PRO A 80 5.74 9.24 -10.89
N TYR A 81 6.20 9.08 -9.65
CA TYR A 81 6.78 7.87 -9.11
C TYR A 81 6.53 7.80 -7.61
N ALA A 82 6.31 6.60 -7.08
CA ALA A 82 6.18 6.37 -5.65
C ALA A 82 6.55 4.93 -5.32
N ARG A 83 7.70 4.71 -4.67
CA ARG A 83 8.12 3.39 -4.16
C ARG A 83 8.10 3.41 -2.63
N LEU A 84 7.19 2.63 -2.05
CA LEU A 84 7.09 2.44 -0.61
C LEU A 84 8.45 2.00 -0.05
N ALA A 85 8.87 2.58 1.07
CA ALA A 85 10.14 2.27 1.71
C ALA A 85 9.92 1.70 3.10
N ALA A 86 9.15 2.40 3.92
CA ALA A 86 8.89 2.04 5.31
C ALA A 86 7.57 2.65 5.81
N ILE A 87 7.12 2.18 6.98
CA ILE A 87 6.10 2.85 7.78
C ILE A 87 6.71 3.11 9.15
N GLU A 88 6.78 4.38 9.54
CA GLU A 88 7.43 4.86 10.76
C GLU A 88 6.37 5.56 11.63
N GLY A 89 5.83 4.82 12.61
CA GLY A 89 4.73 5.32 13.42
C GLY A 89 3.48 5.60 12.59
N GLU A 90 3.05 6.86 12.50
CA GLU A 90 1.89 7.29 11.71
C GLU A 90 2.27 7.84 10.32
N GLU A 91 3.53 7.67 9.89
CA GLU A 91 4.03 8.17 8.61
C GLU A 91 4.39 7.04 7.65
N ILE A 92 3.97 7.19 6.40
CA ILE A 92 4.41 6.39 5.26
C ILE A 92 5.62 7.08 4.64
N VAL A 93 6.71 6.33 4.50
CA VAL A 93 7.95 6.78 3.87
C VAL A 93 8.04 6.14 2.49
N TYR A 94 8.29 6.95 1.46
CA TYR A 94 8.42 6.47 0.07
C TYR A 94 9.43 7.29 -0.72
N TYR A 95 9.97 6.69 -1.78
CA TYR A 95 10.81 7.38 -2.77
C TYR A 95 9.96 7.91 -3.91
N ASP A 96 10.15 9.17 -4.27
CA ASP A 96 9.40 9.87 -5.33
C ASP A 96 10.15 9.97 -6.67
N HIS A 97 11.34 9.39 -6.75
CA HIS A 97 12.13 9.22 -7.97
C HIS A 97 12.64 7.77 -8.08
N PHE A 98 12.90 7.33 -9.32
CA PHE A 98 13.48 6.02 -9.58
C PHE A 98 14.97 5.96 -9.19
N GLU A 99 15.70 7.06 -9.40
CA GLU A 99 17.11 7.24 -9.06
C GLU A 99 17.28 8.45 -8.14
N GLY A 100 18.18 8.32 -7.16
CA GLY A 100 18.45 9.35 -6.15
C GLY A 100 17.65 9.16 -4.85
N ASP A 101 18.18 9.68 -3.75
CA ASP A 101 17.67 9.46 -2.38
C ASP A 101 16.62 10.49 -1.95
N SER A 102 15.72 10.88 -2.84
CA SER A 102 14.61 11.78 -2.46
C SER A 102 13.55 10.99 -1.69
N VAL A 103 13.53 11.20 -0.38
CA VAL A 103 12.59 10.57 0.55
C VAL A 103 11.44 11.52 0.83
N SER A 104 10.24 11.07 0.49
CA SER A 104 8.98 11.75 0.77
C SER A 104 8.23 11.06 1.90
N ARG A 105 7.42 11.83 2.64
CA ARG A 105 6.62 11.36 3.78
C ARG A 105 5.17 11.81 3.64
N VAL A 106 4.24 10.94 4.02
CA VAL A 106 2.82 11.26 4.12
C VAL A 106 2.23 10.61 5.37
N ALA A 107 1.39 11.34 6.09
CA ALA A 107 0.67 10.77 7.22
C ALA A 107 -0.30 9.66 6.74
N VAL A 108 -0.40 8.59 7.51
CA VAL A 108 -1.47 7.60 7.37
C VAL A 108 -2.77 8.30 7.76
N SER A 109 -3.47 8.91 6.79
CA SER A 109 -4.72 9.61 7.09
C SER A 109 -5.79 8.58 7.49
N ARG A 110 -5.97 8.44 8.81
CA ARG A 110 -7.08 7.72 9.37
C ARG A 110 -8.22 8.71 9.53
N PRO A 111 -9.43 8.41 9.04
CA PRO A 111 -10.60 9.11 9.53
C PRO A 111 -10.58 8.96 11.05
N LYS A 112 -10.39 10.07 11.79
CA LYS A 112 -10.55 10.04 13.25
C LYS A 112 -11.96 9.50 13.51
N PRO A 113 -12.15 8.57 14.48
CA PRO A 113 -13.48 8.10 14.83
C PRO A 113 -14.24 9.25 15.50
N LEU A 114 -14.80 10.14 14.69
CA LEU A 114 -15.76 11.13 15.11
C LEU A 114 -17.08 10.38 15.35
N MET A 115 -17.42 10.22 16.63
CA MET A 115 -18.81 9.98 17.09
C MET A 115 -19.39 8.55 16.97
N ALA A 116 -18.61 7.49 17.20
CA ALA A 116 -19.19 6.16 17.51
C ALA A 116 -19.78 6.05 18.95
N ARG A 117 -19.90 7.16 19.68
CA ARG A 117 -20.15 7.17 21.14
C ARG A 117 -21.48 7.80 21.57
N LEU A 118 -22.42 8.03 20.67
CA LEU A 118 -23.72 8.67 21.01
C LEU A 118 -25.00 7.88 20.73
N PHE A 119 -24.93 6.63 20.24
CA PHE A 119 -26.13 5.77 20.13
C PHE A 119 -25.96 4.41 20.80
N ARG A 120 -25.39 4.41 22.01
CA ARG A 120 -25.51 3.25 22.91
C ARG A 120 -25.90 3.70 24.31
N ARG A 121 -27.11 4.22 24.45
CA ARG A 121 -27.82 4.28 25.73
C ARG A 121 -29.33 4.25 25.49
N ARG A 122 -29.88 3.06 25.83
CA ARG A 122 -31.28 2.71 26.13
C ARG A 122 -32.30 2.83 25.01
#